data_AF-A0A0F9EW90-F1
#
_entry.id   AF-A0A0F9EW90-F1
#
_cell.length_a   1.000
_cell.length_b   1.000
_cell.length_c   1.000
_cell.angle_alpha   90.00
_cell.angle_beta   90.00
_cell.angle_gamma   90.00
#
_symmetry.space_group_name_H-M   'P 1'
#
loop_
_entity.id
_entity.type
_entity.pdbx_description
1 polymer ?
#
loop_
_entity_poly.entity_id
_entity_poly.type
_entity_poly.pdbx_seq_one_letter_code
_entity_poly.pdbx_strand_id
1 'polypeptide(L)'
;MSLYEQYRPDTFGAVLGQDKAVSQIERLCAAGLGGRALWISGASGTGKTTLARIAAGTIADDFFVQEYDSADQLSGPEFDSIERTMCLYGMGKGGRVFIINEAHGLRKSATRRFLGILERIPSHVCFIFTTTKQGQDQLFDDNIDASPLLSRCNVVPNTAGGLPLNTV
;
A
#
# COMPACT_ATOMS: atom_id res chain seq x y z
N MET A 1 21.17 -10.98 -8.36
CA MET A 1 19.75 -11.31 -8.16
C MET A 1 19.64 -12.27 -7.00
N SER A 2 18.95 -11.85 -5.95
CA SER A 2 18.62 -12.71 -4.80
C SER A 2 17.56 -13.74 -5.25
N LEU A 3 17.59 -14.96 -4.72
CA LEU A 3 16.58 -16.01 -4.99
C LEU A 3 15.13 -15.51 -4.76
N TYR A 4 14.95 -14.53 -3.88
CA TYR A 4 13.66 -13.91 -3.57
C TYR A 4 13.07 -13.09 -4.72
N GLU A 5 13.91 -12.48 -5.56
CA GLU A 5 13.46 -11.67 -6.70
C GLU A 5 12.99 -12.56 -7.86
N GLN A 6 13.57 -13.75 -8.01
CA GLN A 6 13.27 -14.69 -9.10
C GLN A 6 11.95 -15.45 -8.90
N TYR A 7 11.44 -15.55 -7.66
CA TYR A 7 10.24 -16.30 -7.30
C TYR A 7 9.18 -15.44 -6.60
N ARG A 8 9.13 -14.14 -6.91
CA ARG A 8 8.13 -13.25 -6.30
C ARG A 8 6.72 -13.64 -6.78
N PRO A 9 5.79 -14.01 -5.87
CA PRO A 9 4.43 -14.37 -6.24
C PRO A 9 3.72 -13.30 -7.08
N ASP A 10 3.00 -13.73 -8.10
CA ASP A 10 2.18 -12.92 -9.01
C ASP A 10 0.67 -13.03 -8.74
N THR A 11 0.27 -13.99 -7.90
CA THR A 11 -1.11 -14.28 -7.55
C THR A 11 -1.27 -14.49 -6.05
N PHE A 12 -2.47 -14.21 -5.53
CA PHE A 12 -2.77 -14.37 -4.10
C PHE A 12 -2.56 -15.81 -3.61
N GLY A 13 -2.92 -16.82 -4.41
CA GLY A 13 -2.74 -18.23 -4.06
C GLY A 13 -1.28 -18.69 -3.96
N ALA A 14 -0.35 -17.95 -4.56
CA ALA A 14 1.08 -18.23 -4.47
C ALA A 14 1.75 -17.57 -3.24
N VAL A 15 1.02 -16.76 -2.46
CA VAL A 15 1.55 -16.12 -1.25
C VAL A 15 1.45 -17.08 -0.07
N LEU A 16 2.60 -17.49 0.47
CA LEU A 16 2.68 -18.43 1.59
C LEU A 16 2.64 -17.72 2.95
N GLY A 17 1.83 -18.25 3.88
CA GLY A 17 1.86 -17.87 5.31
C GLY A 17 1.22 -16.53 5.67
N GLN A 18 0.45 -15.93 4.76
CA GLN A 18 -0.25 -14.65 4.95
C GLN A 18 -1.78 -14.75 4.74
N ASP A 19 -2.39 -15.89 5.05
CA ASP A 19 -3.78 -16.21 4.70
C ASP A 19 -4.79 -15.13 5.15
N LYS A 20 -4.59 -14.56 6.34
CA LYS A 20 -5.44 -13.48 6.86
C LYS A 20 -5.33 -12.20 6.02
N ALA A 21 -4.11 -11.78 5.69
CA ALA A 21 -3.89 -10.58 4.90
C ALA A 21 -4.37 -10.79 3.46
N VAL A 22 -4.06 -11.94 2.86
CA VAL A 22 -4.54 -12.35 1.54
C VAL A 22 -6.07 -12.28 1.48
N SER A 23 -6.77 -12.98 2.37
CA SER A 23 -8.23 -13.00 2.35
C SER A 23 -8.87 -11.62 2.57
N GLN A 24 -8.23 -10.74 3.36
CA GLN A 24 -8.71 -9.39 3.56
C GLN A 24 -8.54 -8.54 2.29
N ILE A 25 -7.38 -8.64 1.62
CA ILE A 25 -7.13 -7.94 0.37
C ILE A 25 -8.06 -8.46 -0.73
N GLU A 26 -8.25 -9.78 -0.85
CA GLU A 26 -9.19 -10.36 -1.81
C GLU A 26 -10.62 -9.82 -1.63
N ARG A 27 -11.08 -9.69 -0.38
CA ARG A 27 -12.39 -9.06 -0.08
C ARG A 27 -12.44 -7.59 -0.52
N LEU A 28 -11.36 -6.84 -0.32
CA LEU A 28 -11.29 -5.44 -0.75
C LEU A 28 -11.23 -5.32 -2.28
N CYS A 29 -10.52 -6.22 -2.96
CA CYS A 29 -10.50 -6.33 -4.41
C CYS A 29 -11.90 -6.62 -4.97
N ALA A 30 -12.62 -7.59 -4.39
CA ALA A 30 -13.98 -7.91 -4.78
C ALA A 30 -14.96 -6.74 -4.59
N ALA A 31 -14.71 -5.89 -3.59
CA ALA A 31 -15.48 -4.67 -3.34
C ALA A 31 -15.07 -3.47 -4.21
N GLY A 32 -14.04 -3.60 -5.06
CA GLY A 32 -13.46 -2.55 -5.88
C GLY A 32 -12.48 -1.66 -5.12
N LEU A 33 -11.21 -1.62 -5.58
CA LEU A 33 -10.14 -0.81 -4.98
C LEU A 33 -10.07 0.64 -5.49
N GLY A 34 -10.76 0.96 -6.57
CA GLY A 34 -10.78 2.31 -7.13
C GLY A 34 -11.38 3.32 -6.15
N GLY A 35 -10.74 4.49 -6.01
CA GLY A 35 -11.10 5.50 -5.03
C GLY A 35 -10.67 5.18 -3.60
N ARG A 36 -9.84 4.15 -3.38
CA ARG A 36 -9.42 3.71 -2.04
C ARG A 36 -7.92 3.83 -1.81
N ALA A 37 -7.55 3.84 -0.53
CA ALA A 37 -6.19 3.64 -0.08
C ALA A 37 -6.09 2.39 0.81
N LEU A 38 -5.06 1.58 0.59
CA LEU A 38 -4.73 0.41 1.40
C LEU A 38 -3.50 0.71 2.25
N TRP A 39 -3.47 0.22 3.49
CA TRP A 39 -2.30 0.30 4.36
C TRP A 39 -1.90 -1.09 4.84
N ILE A 40 -0.81 -1.62 4.31
CA ILE A 40 -0.33 -2.99 4.59
C ILE A 40 0.86 -2.90 5.56
N SER A 41 0.70 -3.41 6.79
CA SER A 41 1.74 -3.32 7.82
C SER A 41 2.14 -4.67 8.43
N GLY A 42 3.43 -4.93 8.58
CA GLY A 42 3.93 -6.25 9.00
C GLY A 42 5.45 -6.34 9.07
N ALA A 43 6.00 -7.38 9.68
CA ALA A 43 7.46 -7.51 9.82
C ALA A 43 8.21 -7.41 8.47
N SER A 44 9.48 -7.00 8.48
CA SER A 44 10.28 -6.95 7.25
C SER A 44 10.38 -8.34 6.60
N GLY A 45 10.46 -8.39 5.27
CA GLY A 45 10.54 -9.66 4.52
C GLY A 45 9.26 -10.50 4.45
N THR A 46 8.12 -10.05 5.01
CA THR A 46 6.85 -10.82 5.03
C THR A 46 5.99 -10.73 3.76
N GLY A 47 6.51 -10.15 2.67
CA GLY A 47 5.80 -10.10 1.39
C GLY A 47 4.77 -8.97 1.24
N LYS A 48 4.80 -7.92 2.07
CA LYS A 48 3.87 -6.78 1.99
C LYS A 48 3.84 -6.12 0.61
N THR A 49 5.01 -5.79 0.07
CA THR A 49 5.13 -5.17 -1.26
C THR A 49 4.72 -6.15 -2.36
N THR A 50 4.89 -7.46 -2.14
CA THR A 50 4.36 -8.48 -3.07
C THR A 50 2.83 -8.45 -3.07
N LEU A 51 2.19 -8.47 -1.90
CA LEU A 51 0.74 -8.33 -1.77
C LEU A 51 0.23 -7.02 -2.39
N ALA A 52 0.96 -5.93 -2.21
CA ALA A 52 0.64 -4.64 -2.83
C ALA A 52 0.63 -4.72 -4.36
N ARG A 53 1.65 -5.34 -4.98
CA ARG A 53 1.72 -5.52 -6.43
C ARG A 53 0.61 -6.42 -6.97
N ILE A 54 0.32 -7.54 -6.29
CA ILE A 54 -0.77 -8.44 -6.68
C ILE A 54 -2.12 -7.68 -6.61
N ALA A 55 -2.37 -6.94 -5.54
CA ALA A 55 -3.57 -6.10 -5.41
C ALA A 55 -3.64 -5.02 -6.50
N ALA A 56 -2.52 -4.36 -6.81
CA ALA A 56 -2.43 -3.37 -7.87
C ALA A 56 -2.79 -3.96 -9.24
N GLY A 57 -2.33 -5.18 -9.52
CA GLY A 57 -2.65 -5.91 -10.75
C GLY A 57 -4.14 -6.21 -10.95
N THR A 58 -4.97 -6.13 -9.91
CA THR A 58 -6.42 -6.29 -10.04
C THR A 58 -7.14 -5.07 -10.63
N ILE A 59 -6.50 -3.90 -10.57
CA ILE A 59 -7.09 -2.61 -10.96
C ILE A 59 -6.33 -1.93 -12.11
N ALA A 60 -5.02 -2.13 -12.21
CA ALA A 60 -4.18 -1.51 -13.21
C ALA A 60 -3.31 -2.56 -13.92
N ASP A 61 -2.97 -2.27 -15.17
CA ASP A 61 -1.88 -2.98 -15.84
C ASP A 61 -0.55 -2.40 -15.38
N ASP A 62 0.52 -3.21 -15.43
CA ASP A 62 1.82 -2.90 -14.82
C ASP A 62 2.38 -1.52 -15.21
N PHE A 63 2.15 -1.08 -16.44
CA PHE A 63 2.57 0.23 -16.93
C PHE A 63 1.92 1.41 -16.17
N PHE A 64 0.77 1.19 -15.55
CA PHE A 64 0.01 2.18 -14.77
C PHE A 64 0.14 1.95 -13.26
N VAL A 65 1.08 1.10 -12.84
CA VAL A 65 1.49 0.94 -11.44
C VAL A 65 2.80 1.70 -11.24
N GLN A 66 2.76 2.75 -10.43
CA GLN A 66 3.95 3.51 -10.05
C GLN A 66 4.35 3.14 -8.62
N GLU A 67 5.56 2.63 -8.46
CA GLU A 67 6.09 2.21 -7.16
C GLU A 67 7.22 3.14 -6.71
N TYR A 68 7.13 3.55 -5.44
CA TYR A 68 8.14 4.33 -4.74
C TYR A 68 8.74 3.43 -3.67
N ASP A 69 10.02 3.08 -3.82
CA ASP A 69 10.71 2.14 -2.93
C ASP A 69 10.85 2.65 -1.50
N SER A 70 10.86 3.97 -1.32
CA SER A 70 10.86 4.60 0.00
C SER A 70 10.11 5.92 -0.02
N ALA A 71 9.29 6.14 1.00
CA ALA A 71 8.43 7.32 1.11
C ALA A 71 9.20 8.64 1.29
N ASP A 72 10.47 8.60 1.68
CA ASP A 72 11.33 9.78 1.79
C ASP A 72 11.77 10.35 0.43
N GLN A 73 11.61 9.58 -0.65
CA GLN A 73 11.85 10.00 -2.03
C GLN A 73 10.75 10.91 -2.59
N LEU A 74 9.59 10.96 -1.92
CA LEU A 74 8.45 11.79 -2.34
C LEU A 74 8.72 13.28 -2.10
N SER A 75 9.43 13.88 -3.04
CA SER A 75 9.68 15.31 -3.12
C SER A 75 8.46 16.08 -3.65
N GLY A 76 8.50 17.41 -3.58
CA GLY A 76 7.45 18.27 -4.16
C GLY A 76 7.11 17.93 -5.61
N PRO A 77 8.10 17.86 -6.52
CA PRO A 77 7.88 17.46 -7.91
C PRO A 77 7.26 16.07 -8.09
N GLU A 78 7.61 15.10 -7.24
CA GLU A 78 7.02 13.75 -7.31
C GLU A 78 5.53 13.78 -7.01
N PHE A 79 5.13 14.49 -5.96
CA PHE A 79 3.71 14.68 -5.68
C PHE A 79 2.98 15.45 -6.78
N ASP A 80 3.61 16.46 -7.39
CA ASP A 80 3.01 17.18 -8.52
C ASP A 80 2.80 16.25 -9.73
N SER A 81 3.70 15.28 -9.92
CA SER A 81 3.56 14.21 -10.91
C SER A 81 2.41 13.26 -10.57
N ILE A 82 2.30 12.83 -9.31
CA ILE A 82 1.19 12.01 -8.81
C ILE A 82 -0.15 12.72 -9.07
N GLU A 83 -0.29 13.97 -8.64
CA GLU A 83 -1.52 14.76 -8.79
C GLU A 83 -1.90 14.98 -10.26
N ARG A 84 -0.93 15.17 -11.15
CA ARG A 84 -1.19 15.29 -12.59
C ARG A 84 -1.65 13.97 -13.20
N THR A 85 -0.99 12.87 -12.83
CA THR A 85 -1.21 11.56 -13.45
C THR A 85 -2.45 10.85 -12.91
N MET A 86 -2.83 11.09 -11.65
CA MET A 86 -4.06 10.54 -11.06
C MET A 86 -5.34 11.08 -11.73
N CYS A 87 -5.26 12.17 -12.49
CA CYS A 87 -6.35 12.67 -13.31
C CYS A 87 -6.56 11.88 -14.62
N LEU A 88 -5.64 10.96 -14.95
CA LEU A 88 -5.62 10.21 -16.20
C LEU A 88 -5.89 8.72 -15.95
N TYR A 89 -6.88 8.19 -16.67
CA TYR A 89 -7.14 6.76 -16.75
C TYR A 89 -5.94 6.00 -17.31
N GLY A 90 -5.74 4.78 -16.83
CA GLY A 90 -4.85 3.82 -17.46
C GLY A 90 -5.46 3.25 -18.74
N MET A 91 -4.63 2.75 -19.65
CA MET A 91 -5.10 1.87 -20.73
C MET A 91 -5.37 0.48 -20.15
N GLY A 92 -6.11 -0.35 -20.90
CA GLY A 92 -6.45 -1.71 -20.49
C GLY A 92 -7.46 -1.72 -19.34
N LYS A 93 -7.03 -2.12 -18.13
CA LYS A 93 -7.91 -2.17 -16.94
C LYS A 93 -8.48 -0.82 -16.50
N GLY A 94 -7.99 0.29 -17.04
CA GLY A 94 -8.54 1.63 -16.78
C GLY A 94 -8.01 2.31 -15.52
N GLY A 95 -7.47 1.54 -14.58
CA GLY A 95 -7.00 2.05 -13.30
C GLY A 95 -5.55 2.54 -13.29
N ARG A 96 -5.21 3.23 -12.19
CA ARG A 96 -3.84 3.65 -11.86
C ARG A 96 -3.56 3.39 -10.40
N VAL A 97 -2.36 2.90 -10.08
CA VAL A 97 -1.98 2.57 -8.70
C VAL A 97 -0.68 3.22 -8.34
N PHE A 98 -0.62 3.76 -7.13
CA PHE A 98 0.60 4.26 -6.51
C PHE A 98 0.95 3.41 -5.30
N ILE A 99 2.07 2.70 -5.36
CA ILE A 99 2.59 1.90 -4.25
C ILE A 99 3.67 2.73 -3.54
N ILE A 100 3.46 3.02 -2.26
CA ILE A 100 4.40 3.77 -1.42
C ILE A 100 4.98 2.81 -0.39
N ASN A 101 6.19 2.33 -0.62
CA ASN A 101 6.89 1.46 0.31
C ASN A 101 7.55 2.27 1.43
N GLU A 102 7.74 1.60 2.57
CA GLU A 102 8.30 2.17 3.79
C GLU A 102 7.66 3.51 4.16
N ALA A 103 6.32 3.52 4.21
CA ALA A 103 5.50 4.71 4.49
C ALA A 103 5.82 5.38 5.84
N HIS A 104 6.52 4.70 6.75
CA HIS A 104 7.05 5.31 7.97
C HIS A 104 8.09 6.40 7.71
N GLY A 105 8.74 6.41 6.55
CA GLY A 105 9.67 7.46 6.13
C GLY A 105 8.99 8.77 5.68
N LEU A 106 7.66 8.86 5.74
CA LEU A 106 6.93 10.06 5.33
C LEU A 106 7.31 11.25 6.19
N ARG A 107 7.84 12.30 5.55
CA ARG A 107 8.07 13.60 6.17
C ARG A 107 6.73 14.28 6.50
N LYS A 108 6.74 15.23 7.43
CA LYS A 108 5.54 16.03 7.79
C LYS A 108 4.90 16.74 6.59
N SER A 109 5.72 17.28 5.68
CA SER A 109 5.24 17.92 4.45
C SER A 109 4.54 16.93 3.51
N ALA A 110 5.13 15.74 3.33
CA ALA A 110 4.56 14.66 2.53
C ALA A 110 3.24 14.13 3.12
N THR A 111 3.21 13.93 4.45
CA THR A 111 2.02 13.54 5.21
C THR A 111 0.85 14.48 4.91
N ARG A 112 1.06 15.79 5.02
CA ARG A 112 0.02 16.80 4.79
C ARG A 112 -0.50 16.81 3.34
N ARG A 113 0.37 16.62 2.36
CA ARG A 113 -0.06 16.49 0.95
C ARG A 113 -0.93 15.26 0.75
N PHE A 114 -0.53 14.12 1.31
CA PHE A 114 -1.35 12.91 1.24
C PHE A 114 -2.71 13.09 1.90
N LEU A 115 -2.84 13.83 3.02
CA LEU A 115 -4.16 14.08 3.62
C LEU A 115 -5.14 14.71 2.60
N GLY A 116 -4.68 15.68 1.80
CA GLY A 116 -5.50 16.29 0.76
C GLY A 116 -5.77 15.37 -0.44
N ILE A 117 -4.77 14.61 -0.88
CA ILE A 117 -4.91 13.65 -1.99
C ILE A 117 -5.91 12.55 -1.61
N LEU A 118 -5.77 11.97 -0.42
CA LEU A 118 -6.59 10.87 0.07
C LEU A 118 -8.05 11.28 0.34
N GLU A 119 -8.35 12.58 0.46
CA GLU A 119 -9.74 13.08 0.51
C GLU A 119 -10.46 13.05 -0.85
N ARG A 120 -9.69 13.02 -1.94
CA ARG A 120 -10.21 13.20 -3.30
C ARG A 120 -9.63 12.19 -4.27
N ILE A 121 -9.51 10.93 -3.85
CA ILE A 121 -9.02 9.85 -4.72
C ILE A 121 -10.04 9.61 -5.84
N PRO A 122 -9.66 9.75 -7.12
CA PRO A 122 -10.55 9.43 -8.25
C PRO A 122 -10.95 7.96 -8.20
N SER A 123 -12.16 7.65 -8.67
CA SER A 123 -12.72 6.29 -8.62
C SER A 123 -11.93 5.22 -9.39
N HIS A 124 -10.96 5.61 -10.22
CA HIS A 124 -10.07 4.71 -10.96
C HIS A 124 -8.65 4.63 -10.38
N VAL A 125 -8.38 5.35 -9.28
CA VAL A 125 -7.05 5.42 -8.65
C VAL A 125 -7.04 4.65 -7.34
N CYS A 126 -5.97 3.93 -7.06
CA CYS A 126 -5.74 3.32 -5.75
C CYS A 126 -4.35 3.69 -5.21
N PHE A 127 -4.27 3.98 -3.91
CA PHE A 127 -3.01 4.11 -3.20
C PHE A 127 -2.77 2.86 -2.35
N ILE A 128 -1.54 2.35 -2.32
CA ILE A 128 -1.18 1.22 -1.47
C ILE A 128 0.08 1.58 -0.71
N PHE A 129 -0.05 1.77 0.59
CA PHE A 129 1.07 2.02 1.49
C PHE A 129 1.56 0.70 2.08
N THR A 130 2.88 0.52 2.14
CA THR A 130 3.48 -0.59 2.88
C THR A 130 4.43 -0.08 3.96
N THR A 131 4.44 -0.72 5.13
CA THR A 131 5.37 -0.36 6.20
C THR A 131 5.61 -1.52 7.16
N THR A 132 6.66 -1.43 7.98
CA THR A 132 6.83 -2.35 9.10
C THR A 132 5.86 -2.03 10.24
N LYS A 133 5.53 -3.00 11.12
CA LYS A 133 4.72 -2.70 12.32
C LYS A 133 5.40 -1.63 13.20
N GLN A 134 6.69 -1.82 13.46
CA GLN A 134 7.49 -0.86 14.20
C GLN A 134 7.51 0.52 13.54
N GLY A 135 7.70 0.58 12.21
CA GLY A 135 7.66 1.84 11.48
C GLY A 135 6.28 2.49 11.49
N GLN A 136 5.21 1.68 11.46
CA GLN A 136 3.85 2.17 11.68
C GLN A 136 3.76 2.87 13.04
N ASP A 137 4.10 2.16 14.11
CA ASP A 137 4.00 2.69 15.48
C ASP A 137 4.81 3.98 15.64
N GLN A 138 6.07 4.00 15.17
CA GLN A 138 6.93 5.18 15.15
C GLN A 138 6.30 6.37 14.41
N LEU A 139 5.73 6.14 13.22
CA LEU A 139 5.11 7.20 12.42
C LEU A 139 3.95 7.87 13.17
N PHE A 140 3.15 7.12 13.92
CA PHE A 140 1.98 7.66 14.61
C PHE A 140 2.30 8.19 16.03
N ASP A 141 3.35 7.66 16.66
CA ASP A 141 3.84 8.17 17.94
C ASP A 141 4.57 9.52 17.78
N ASP A 142 5.39 9.68 16.73
CA ASP A 142 6.21 10.88 16.52
C ASP A 142 5.51 11.99 15.73
N ASN A 143 4.40 11.67 15.04
CA ASN A 143 3.72 12.60 14.15
C ASN A 143 2.20 12.56 14.34
N ILE A 144 1.69 13.40 15.26
CA ILE A 144 0.25 13.61 15.49
C ILE A 144 -0.50 13.91 14.17
N ASP A 145 0.13 14.60 13.23
CA ASP A 145 -0.45 14.95 11.92
C ASP A 145 -0.59 13.73 10.98
N ALA A 146 0.07 12.60 11.27
CA ALA A 146 -0.03 11.38 10.47
C ALA A 146 -1.25 10.54 10.86
N SER A 147 -1.75 10.61 12.09
CA SER A 147 -2.92 9.85 12.57
C SER A 147 -4.14 9.88 11.64
N PRO A 148 -4.47 11.01 10.97
CA PRO A 148 -5.57 11.05 10.01
C PRO A 148 -5.30 10.31 8.68
N LEU A 149 -4.07 9.89 8.38
CA LEU A 149 -3.78 9.06 7.19
C LEU A 149 -4.36 7.66 7.33
N LEU A 150 -4.18 7.02 8.49
CA LEU A 150 -4.70 5.66 8.70
C LEU A 150 -6.22 5.60 8.64
N SER A 151 -6.92 6.61 9.15
CA SER A 151 -8.38 6.64 9.12
C SER A 151 -8.95 6.75 7.70
N ARG A 152 -8.14 7.18 6.73
CA ARG A 152 -8.47 7.22 5.30
C ARG A 152 -8.07 5.96 4.54
N CYS A 153 -7.44 4.99 5.21
CA CYS A 153 -6.97 3.75 4.60
C CYS A 153 -7.76 2.54 5.11
N ASN A 154 -7.95 1.55 4.23
CA ASN A 154 -8.28 0.20 4.67
C ASN A 154 -7.00 -0.47 5.19
N VAL A 155 -6.90 -0.60 6.51
CA VAL A 155 -5.72 -1.18 7.19
C VAL A 155 -5.75 -2.70 7.11
N VAL A 156 -4.66 -3.28 6.59
CA VAL A 156 -4.44 -4.72 6.45
C VAL A 156 -3.21 -5.11 7.28
N PRO A 157 -3.38 -5.64 8.49
CA PRO A 157 -2.26 -6.15 9.27
C PRO A 157 -1.72 -7.44 8.63
N ASN A 158 -0.47 -7.42 8.23
CA ASN A 158 0.32 -8.55 7.75
C ASN A 158 1.05 -9.19 8.93
N THR A 159 0.37 -10.12 9.60
CA THR A 159 0.98 -10.99 10.61
C THR A 159 1.45 -12.27 9.94
N ALA A 160 2.77 -12.42 9.75
CA ALA A 160 3.33 -13.75 9.56
C ALA A 160 3.02 -14.57 10.83
N GLY A 161 2.31 -15.68 10.67
CA GLY A 161 2.17 -16.77 11.64
C GLY A 161 2.18 -16.39 13.13
N GLY A 162 0.99 -16.12 13.68
CA GLY A 162 0.74 -16.18 15.11
C GLY A 162 -0.72 -16.49 15.34
N LEU A 163 -1.03 -17.76 15.63
CA LEU A 163 -2.23 -18.06 16.41
C LEU A 163 -2.16 -17.21 17.69
N PRO A 164 -3.26 -16.61 18.18
CA PRO A 164 -3.31 -16.32 19.60
C PRO A 164 -3.15 -17.67 20.30
N LEU A 165 -2.02 -17.88 20.98
CA LEU A 165 -1.99 -18.90 22.02
C LEU A 165 -3.03 -18.45 23.04
N ASN A 166 -4.17 -19.15 23.04
CA ASN A 166 -5.04 -19.17 24.20
C ASN A 166 -4.16 -19.56 25.39
N THR A 167 -3.86 -18.60 26.25
CA THR A 167 -3.43 -18.91 27.61
C THR A 167 -4.69 -19.22 28.39
N VAL A 168 -4.77 -20.48 28.78
CA VAL A 168 -5.70 -21.08 29.75
C VAL A 168 -5.61 -20.34 31.08
#